data_AF-A0A7X5L1Q3-F1
#
_entry.id   AF-A0A7X5L1Q3-F1
#
_cell.length_a   1.000
_cell.length_b   1.000
_cell.length_c   1.000
_cell.angle_alpha   90.00
_cell.angle_beta   90.00
_cell.angle_gamma   90.00
#
_symmetry.space_group_name_H-M   'P 1'
#
loop_
_entity.id
_entity.type
_entity.pdbx_description
1 polymer ?
#
loop_
_entity_poly.entity_id
_entity_poly.type
_entity_poly.pdbx_seq_one_letter_code
_entity_poly.pdbx_strand_id
1 'polypeptide(L)'
;MNINTNMMTAYFPKAGYKMGIEKKKLSGTKDAEHTFAEAQKTQNAGGGFVLHISNEQDGEAIGAMCGADHSVTVYKPKDFDAANPVYKVKIWDEDGNATERMVDVSKVDPRNSDYIDMFAYSSHLTATGKCPNAQSAFTSSAMNQHGMDETGYQDLFQQRNWVNQLADAMQTQYAAGNIEGYLHYKPFWDFLTK
;
A
#
# COMPACT_ATOMS: atom_id res chain seq x y z
N MET A 1 -15.24 -23.19 5.88
CA MET A 1 -14.64 -22.86 4.57
C MET A 1 -13.51 -21.88 4.87
N ASN A 2 -12.26 -22.34 4.75
CA ASN A 2 -11.07 -21.61 5.18
C ASN A 2 -10.78 -20.47 4.20
N ILE A 3 -10.96 -19.23 4.64
CA ILE A 3 -10.57 -18.05 3.89
C ILE A 3 -9.08 -17.82 4.20
N ASN A 4 -8.21 -18.00 3.20
CA ASN A 4 -6.77 -17.77 3.32
C ASN A 4 -6.49 -16.32 3.75
N THR A 5 -6.24 -16.12 5.05
CA THR A 5 -5.94 -14.81 5.66
C THR A 5 -4.50 -14.34 5.40
N ASN A 6 -3.81 -14.89 4.40
CA ASN A 6 -2.35 -14.94 4.39
C ASN A 6 -1.62 -14.11 3.33
N MET A 7 -2.23 -13.10 2.70
CA MET A 7 -1.49 -12.19 1.78
C MET A 7 -1.80 -10.68 1.90
N MET A 8 -2.58 -10.26 2.91
CA MET A 8 -2.84 -8.83 3.17
C MET A 8 -1.90 -8.34 4.27
N THR A 9 -0.72 -7.80 3.92
CA THR A 9 0.09 -7.08 4.91
C THR A 9 -0.36 -5.63 4.97
N ALA A 10 -1.32 -5.33 5.84
CA ALA A 10 -1.60 -3.95 6.22
C ALA A 10 -0.44 -3.44 7.10
N TYR A 11 0.23 -2.37 6.66
CA TYR A 11 1.33 -1.75 7.39
C TYR A 11 0.80 -0.62 8.29
N PHE A 12 1.13 -0.67 9.58
CA PHE A 12 0.74 0.32 10.60
C PHE A 12 1.97 0.79 11.40
N PRO A 13 2.06 2.07 11.80
CA PRO A 13 3.31 2.69 12.23
C PRO A 13 3.65 2.62 13.73
N LYS A 14 2.80 2.10 14.64
CA LYS A 14 3.13 2.08 16.08
C LYS A 14 2.28 1.13 16.94
N ALA A 15 2.69 0.92 18.19
CA ALA A 15 1.88 0.31 19.24
C ALA A 15 0.93 1.35 19.86
N GLY A 16 -0.35 1.00 20.02
CA GLY A 16 -1.40 1.90 20.56
C GLY A 16 -2.64 2.04 19.67
N TYR A 17 -2.59 1.58 18.42
CA TYR A 17 -3.75 1.50 17.54
C TYR A 17 -4.72 0.44 18.05
N LYS A 18 -5.96 0.84 18.32
CA LYS A 18 -7.05 -0.10 18.57
C LYS A 18 -7.58 -0.61 17.23
N MET A 19 -7.33 -1.88 16.94
CA MET A 19 -7.84 -2.55 15.75
C MET A 19 -9.35 -2.79 15.89
N GLY A 20 -10.13 -2.24 14.96
CA GLY A 20 -11.54 -2.59 14.77
C GLY A 20 -11.77 -2.95 13.30
N ILE A 21 -12.19 -4.19 13.03
CA ILE A 21 -12.73 -4.58 11.72
C ILE A 21 -14.21 -4.20 11.75
N GLU A 22 -14.61 -3.20 10.97
CA GLU A 22 -16.01 -2.83 10.84
C GLU A 22 -16.51 -3.30 9.47
N LYS A 23 -17.36 -4.33 9.47
CA LYS A 23 -18.10 -4.74 8.27
C LYS A 23 -19.25 -3.75 8.07
N LYS A 24 -19.05 -2.75 7.22
CA LYS A 24 -20.09 -1.74 6.99
C LYS A 24 -21.06 -2.26 5.91
N LYS A 25 -22.32 -2.44 6.29
CA LYS A 25 -23.41 -2.76 5.34
C LYS A 25 -23.65 -1.53 4.47
N LEU A 26 -23.44 -1.63 3.16
CA LEU A 26 -23.80 -0.58 2.21
C LEU A 26 -25.34 -0.51 2.18
N SER A 27 -25.93 0.60 2.63
CA SER A 27 -27.38 0.79 2.57
C SER A 27 -27.79 1.20 1.15
N GLY A 28 -28.42 0.30 0.41
CA GLY A 28 -28.97 0.59 -0.91
C GLY A 28 -29.97 -0.47 -1.36
N THR A 29 -31.25 -0.21 -1.11
CA THR A 29 -32.45 -0.92 -1.63
C THR A 29 -32.67 -2.37 -1.17
N LYS A 30 -33.95 -2.73 -0.99
CA LYS A 30 -34.44 -3.86 -0.18
C LYS A 30 -34.19 -5.27 -0.76
N ASP A 31 -33.46 -5.39 -1.86
CA ASP A 31 -33.33 -6.66 -2.61
C ASP A 31 -31.88 -7.06 -2.95
N ALA A 32 -30.85 -6.47 -2.31
CA ALA A 32 -29.46 -6.86 -2.52
C ALA A 32 -28.97 -7.81 -1.40
N GLU A 33 -28.74 -9.06 -1.76
CA GLU A 33 -28.08 -10.06 -0.91
C GLU A 33 -26.68 -9.56 -0.48
N HIS A 34 -26.48 -9.51 0.85
CA HIS A 34 -25.21 -9.55 1.60
C HIS A 34 -23.92 -8.97 0.95
N THR A 35 -23.88 -7.67 0.67
CA THR A 35 -22.63 -6.97 0.30
C THR A 35 -21.89 -6.48 1.55
N PHE A 36 -20.63 -6.88 1.76
CA PHE A 36 -19.80 -6.41 2.88
C PHE A 36 -18.51 -5.75 2.35
N ALA A 37 -18.26 -4.49 2.71
CA ALA A 37 -16.95 -3.86 2.57
C ALA A 37 -16.17 -4.03 3.89
N GLU A 38 -14.92 -4.51 3.82
CA GLU A 38 -14.06 -4.60 5.00
C GLU A 38 -13.20 -3.33 5.08
N ALA A 39 -13.45 -2.54 6.12
CA ALA A 39 -12.64 -1.39 6.47
C ALA A 39 -12.02 -1.61 7.85
N GLN A 40 -10.73 -1.29 7.98
CA GLN A 40 -10.05 -1.26 9.27
C GLN A 40 -9.92 0.19 9.71
N LYS A 41 -10.42 0.52 10.91
CA LYS A 41 -10.20 1.85 11.50
C LYS A 41 -8.88 1.86 12.27
N THR A 42 -8.08 2.89 12.03
CA THR A 42 -6.93 3.25 12.87
C THR A 42 -7.26 4.54 13.62
N GLN A 43 -7.29 4.47 14.95
CA GLN A 43 -7.51 5.64 15.80
C GLN A 43 -6.17 6.33 16.09
N ASN A 44 -5.97 7.53 15.52
CA ASN A 44 -4.96 8.49 15.99
C ASN A 44 -5.61 9.50 16.95
N ALA A 45 -4.77 10.19 17.74
CA ALA A 45 -5.20 11.14 18.79
C ALA A 45 -6.01 12.37 18.29
N GLY A 46 -6.19 12.54 16.97
CA GLY A 46 -6.94 13.63 16.35
C GLY A 46 -8.25 13.25 15.65
N GLY A 47 -8.63 11.97 15.60
CA GLY A 47 -9.77 11.48 14.82
C GLY A 47 -9.44 10.15 14.14
N GLY A 48 -10.44 9.28 13.98
CA GLY A 48 -10.24 7.95 13.40
C GLY A 48 -10.20 7.98 11.88
N PHE A 49 -9.11 7.53 11.28
CA PHE A 49 -8.99 7.36 9.83
C PHE A 49 -9.43 5.93 9.41
N VAL A 50 -10.00 5.79 8.21
CA VAL A 50 -10.54 4.51 7.70
C VAL A 50 -9.63 3.95 6.62
N LEU A 51 -8.96 2.82 6.89
CA LEU A 51 -8.26 2.05 5.88
C LEU A 51 -9.25 1.17 5.10
N HIS A 52 -9.34 1.40 3.79
CA HIS A 52 -10.23 0.70 2.88
C HIS A 52 -9.59 -0.56 2.28
N ILE A 53 -9.64 -1.69 2.97
CA ILE A 53 -8.83 -2.88 2.59
C ILE A 53 -9.42 -3.64 1.40
N SER A 54 -10.73 -3.68 1.25
CA SER A 54 -11.37 -4.39 0.15
C SER A 54 -12.76 -3.84 -0.18
N ASN A 55 -13.20 -4.07 -1.42
CA ASN A 55 -14.59 -3.94 -1.81
C ASN A 55 -14.88 -4.91 -2.97
N GLU A 56 -16.15 -5.28 -3.16
CA GLU A 56 -16.55 -6.26 -4.19
C GLU A 56 -16.59 -5.69 -5.62
N GLN A 57 -16.54 -4.36 -5.74
CA GLN A 57 -16.77 -3.63 -6.99
C GLN A 57 -15.48 -3.51 -7.80
N ASP A 58 -14.36 -3.20 -7.14
CA ASP A 58 -13.09 -2.82 -7.75
C ASP A 58 -12.13 -4.01 -8.00
N GLY A 59 -12.45 -5.18 -7.44
CA GLY A 59 -11.71 -6.42 -7.68
C GLY A 59 -10.93 -6.92 -6.46
N GLU A 60 -9.91 -7.73 -6.70
CA GLU A 60 -9.06 -8.29 -5.64
C GLU A 60 -8.09 -7.22 -5.16
N ALA A 61 -8.18 -6.81 -3.89
CA ALA A 61 -7.16 -5.93 -3.32
C ALA A 61 -5.84 -6.71 -3.14
N ILE A 62 -4.72 -6.12 -3.52
CA ILE A 62 -3.37 -6.72 -3.45
C ILE A 62 -2.38 -5.89 -2.62
N GLY A 63 -2.82 -4.73 -2.14
CA GLY A 63 -2.03 -3.85 -1.29
C GLY A 63 -2.90 -2.76 -0.69
N ALA A 64 -2.71 -2.46 0.59
CA ALA A 64 -3.40 -1.40 1.28
C ALA A 64 -2.47 -0.75 2.31
N MET A 65 -2.50 0.58 2.43
CA MET A 65 -1.76 1.33 3.43
C MET A 65 -2.54 2.57 3.87
N CYS A 66 -2.22 3.07 5.05
CA CYS A 66 -2.66 4.37 5.53
C CYS A 66 -1.45 5.24 5.86
N GLY A 67 -1.56 6.54 5.60
CA GLY A 67 -0.67 7.58 6.10
C GLY A 67 -1.33 8.37 7.24
N ALA A 68 -0.83 9.58 7.49
CA ALA A 68 -1.38 10.47 8.52
C ALA A 68 -2.82 10.94 8.21
N ASP A 69 -3.06 11.28 6.94
CA ASP A 69 -4.26 11.98 6.44
C ASP A 69 -4.87 11.27 5.21
N HIS A 70 -4.46 10.03 4.92
CA HIS A 70 -4.90 9.31 3.72
C HIS A 70 -4.84 7.78 3.83
N SER A 71 -5.49 7.09 2.90
CA SER A 71 -5.21 5.68 2.59
C SER A 71 -5.15 5.42 1.11
N VAL A 72 -4.45 4.35 0.78
CA VAL A 72 -4.26 3.87 -0.58
C VAL A 72 -4.57 2.39 -0.62
N THR A 73 -5.34 1.97 -1.62
CA THR A 73 -5.59 0.55 -1.89
C THR A 73 -5.41 0.25 -3.38
N VAL A 74 -4.64 -0.79 -3.65
CA VAL A 74 -4.35 -1.31 -5.00
C VAL A 74 -5.24 -2.50 -5.26
N TYR A 75 -6.07 -2.39 -6.27
CA TYR A 75 -6.98 -3.44 -6.73
C TYR A 75 -6.50 -4.00 -8.07
N LYS A 76 -6.50 -5.33 -8.13
CA LYS A 76 -6.46 -6.12 -9.36
C LYS A 76 -7.89 -6.22 -9.92
N PRO A 77 -8.19 -5.57 -11.05
CA PRO A 77 -9.53 -5.57 -11.65
C PRO A 77 -9.99 -6.99 -12.04
N LYS A 78 -11.31 -7.16 -12.20
CA LYS A 78 -11.91 -8.46 -12.60
C LYS A 78 -11.50 -8.88 -14.02
N ASP A 79 -11.26 -7.90 -14.89
CA ASP A 79 -10.81 -8.02 -16.27
C ASP A 79 -9.28 -7.89 -16.41
N PHE A 80 -8.53 -8.09 -15.32
CA PHE A 80 -7.08 -7.98 -15.31
C PHE A 80 -6.41 -8.89 -16.35
N ASP A 81 -5.59 -8.29 -17.21
CA ASP A 81 -4.74 -8.99 -18.17
C ASP A 81 -3.31 -9.08 -17.64
N ALA A 82 -2.80 -10.30 -17.42
CA ALA A 82 -1.44 -10.50 -16.95
C ALA A 82 -0.37 -10.09 -17.99
N ALA A 83 -0.71 -10.03 -19.28
CA ALA A 83 0.17 -9.52 -20.32
C ALA A 83 0.24 -7.99 -20.33
N ASN A 84 -0.80 -7.31 -19.85
CA ASN A 84 -0.90 -5.87 -19.73
C ASN A 84 -1.33 -5.49 -18.31
N PRO A 85 -0.42 -5.58 -17.32
CA PRO A 85 -0.77 -5.53 -15.91
C PRO A 85 -1.13 -4.10 -15.47
N VAL A 86 -2.41 -3.73 -15.62
CA VAL A 86 -2.95 -2.45 -15.18
C VAL A 86 -3.77 -2.64 -13.91
N TYR A 87 -3.43 -1.90 -12.86
CA TYR A 87 -4.08 -1.94 -11.56
C TYR A 87 -4.91 -0.68 -11.32
N LYS A 88 -6.03 -0.82 -10.62
CA LYS A 88 -6.81 0.31 -10.13
C LYS A 88 -6.33 0.68 -8.74
N VAL A 89 -5.88 1.91 -8.55
CA VAL A 89 -5.50 2.44 -7.24
C VAL A 89 -6.53 3.44 -6.79
N LYS A 90 -7.01 3.29 -5.55
CA LYS A 90 -7.92 4.25 -4.92
C LYS A 90 -7.22 4.90 -3.75
N ILE A 91 -7.36 6.21 -3.66
CA ILE A 91 -6.70 7.06 -2.69
C ILE A 91 -7.80 7.84 -1.99
N TRP A 92 -7.90 7.72 -0.68
CA TRP A 92 -8.84 8.48 0.14
C TRP A 92 -8.08 9.57 0.89
N ASP A 93 -8.54 10.81 0.80
CA ASP A 93 -8.05 11.92 1.62
C ASP A 93 -8.66 11.89 3.05
N GLU A 94 -8.32 12.89 3.86
CA GLU A 94 -8.76 13.01 5.26
C GLU A 94 -10.28 13.14 5.40
N ASP A 95 -10.94 13.73 4.40
CA ASP A 95 -12.39 13.90 4.33
C ASP A 95 -13.10 12.64 3.81
N GLY A 96 -12.33 11.64 3.36
CA GLY A 96 -12.83 10.40 2.78
C GLY A 96 -13.22 10.52 1.30
N ASN A 97 -12.82 11.58 0.61
CA ASN A 97 -13.01 11.70 -0.83
C ASN A 97 -12.05 10.74 -1.55
N ALA A 98 -12.60 9.94 -2.46
CA ALA A 98 -11.83 8.96 -3.22
C ALA A 98 -11.38 9.54 -4.56
N THR A 99 -10.08 9.47 -4.84
CA THR A 99 -9.50 9.63 -6.17
C THR A 99 -9.10 8.27 -6.71
N GLU A 100 -9.38 8.01 -7.99
CA GLU A 100 -9.04 6.76 -8.66
C GLU A 100 -7.97 6.99 -9.73
N ARG A 101 -7.00 6.09 -9.81
CA ARG A 101 -5.94 6.10 -10.83
C ARG A 101 -5.72 4.69 -11.38
N MET A 102 -5.60 4.57 -12.69
CA MET A 102 -5.13 3.33 -13.32
C MET A 102 -3.62 3.38 -13.48
N VAL A 103 -2.91 2.37 -12.95
CA VAL A 103 -1.45 2.27 -13.00
C VAL A 103 -1.05 1.06 -13.84
N ASP A 104 -0.39 1.32 -14.96
CA ASP A 104 0.27 0.30 -15.76
C ASP A 104 1.65 0.01 -15.17
N VAL A 105 1.76 -1.09 -14.42
CA VAL A 105 3.00 -1.39 -13.68
C VAL A 105 4.16 -1.81 -14.60
N SER A 106 3.89 -2.07 -15.88
CA SER A 106 4.94 -2.34 -16.87
C SER A 106 5.71 -1.08 -17.29
N LYS A 107 5.14 0.12 -17.02
CA LYS A 107 5.70 1.41 -17.40
C LYS A 107 6.29 2.21 -16.23
N VAL A 108 6.20 1.68 -15.02
CA VAL A 108 6.70 2.36 -13.82
C VAL A 108 8.23 2.41 -13.87
N ASP A 109 8.81 3.60 -13.76
CA ASP A 109 10.25 3.82 -13.60
C ASP A 109 10.58 4.04 -12.12
N PRO A 110 11.23 3.07 -11.43
CA PRO A 110 11.59 3.20 -10.02
C PRO A 110 12.52 4.37 -9.69
N ARG A 111 13.16 4.99 -10.69
CA ARG A 111 14.05 6.14 -10.51
C ARG A 111 13.35 7.48 -10.70
N ASN A 112 12.13 7.47 -11.25
CA ASN A 112 11.34 8.66 -11.52
C ASN A 112 9.85 8.31 -11.60
N SER A 113 9.26 8.04 -10.44
CA SER A 113 7.82 7.80 -10.29
C SER A 113 7.33 8.38 -8.98
N ASP A 114 6.02 8.54 -8.83
CA ASP A 114 5.44 8.90 -7.55
C ASP A 114 5.17 7.69 -6.65
N TYR A 115 4.63 7.92 -5.46
CA TYR A 115 4.38 6.86 -4.49
C TYR A 115 3.30 5.91 -4.98
N ILE A 116 2.26 6.41 -5.65
CA ILE A 116 1.11 5.62 -6.09
C ILE A 116 1.55 4.59 -7.13
N ASP A 117 2.36 5.01 -8.08
CA ASP A 117 2.89 4.15 -9.13
C ASP A 117 3.78 3.05 -8.54
N MET A 118 4.67 3.40 -7.61
CA MET A 118 5.57 2.42 -6.97
C MET A 118 4.91 1.55 -5.92
N PHE A 119 3.87 2.03 -5.25
CA PHE A 119 3.07 1.21 -4.36
C PHE A 119 2.33 0.14 -5.16
N ALA A 120 1.75 0.47 -6.31
CA ALA A 120 1.14 -0.51 -7.21
C ALA A 120 2.17 -1.51 -7.76
N TYR A 121 3.33 -1.03 -8.23
CA TYR A 121 4.39 -1.89 -8.76
C TYR A 121 4.93 -2.86 -7.70
N SER A 122 5.26 -2.37 -6.50
CA SER A 122 5.76 -3.20 -5.41
C SER A 122 4.70 -4.21 -4.91
N SER A 123 3.42 -3.80 -4.86
CA SER A 123 2.30 -4.70 -4.58
C SER A 123 2.17 -5.81 -5.62
N HIS A 124 2.31 -5.48 -6.92
CA HIS A 124 2.35 -6.48 -8.00
C HIS A 124 3.49 -7.48 -7.81
N LEU A 125 4.70 -7.01 -7.52
CA LEU A 125 5.87 -7.88 -7.33
C LEU A 125 5.71 -8.81 -6.13
N THR A 126 5.13 -8.32 -5.03
CA THR A 126 4.79 -9.13 -3.86
C THR A 126 3.71 -10.16 -4.21
N ALA A 127 2.59 -9.74 -4.78
CA ALA A 127 1.44 -10.61 -5.07
C ALA A 127 1.76 -11.69 -6.12
N THR A 128 2.65 -11.42 -7.07
CA THR A 128 3.10 -12.40 -8.08
C THR A 128 4.24 -13.27 -7.60
N GLY A 129 4.83 -12.99 -6.42
CA GLY A 129 5.98 -13.70 -5.90
C GLY A 129 7.31 -13.40 -6.61
N LYS A 130 7.34 -12.46 -7.56
CA LYS A 130 8.58 -12.04 -8.25
C LYS A 130 9.60 -11.41 -7.29
N CYS A 131 9.10 -10.67 -6.30
CA CYS A 131 9.88 -10.14 -5.19
C CYS A 131 8.98 -10.07 -3.94
N PRO A 132 8.87 -11.15 -3.14
CA PRO A 132 7.88 -11.27 -2.07
C PRO A 132 7.89 -10.14 -1.03
N ASN A 133 9.05 -9.55 -0.75
CA ASN A 133 9.21 -8.44 0.20
C ASN A 133 9.19 -7.04 -0.45
N ALA A 134 8.79 -6.90 -1.72
CA ALA A 134 8.85 -5.62 -2.42
C ALA A 134 7.97 -4.55 -1.75
N GLN A 135 6.68 -4.83 -1.53
CA GLN A 135 5.76 -3.87 -0.92
C GLN A 135 6.20 -3.45 0.48
N SER A 136 6.72 -4.39 1.27
CA SER A 136 7.15 -4.14 2.65
C SER A 136 8.41 -3.27 2.72
N ALA A 137 9.40 -3.62 1.89
CA ALA A 137 10.64 -2.84 1.75
C ALA A 137 10.34 -1.44 1.21
N PHE A 138 9.49 -1.33 0.19
CA PHE A 138 9.05 -0.06 -0.36
C PHE A 138 8.39 0.82 0.71
N THR A 139 7.33 0.34 1.35
CA THR A 139 6.56 1.09 2.36
C THR A 139 7.46 1.53 3.51
N SER A 140 8.32 0.65 4.01
CA SER A 140 9.25 0.98 5.10
C SER A 140 10.31 2.00 4.66
N SER A 141 10.79 1.93 3.41
CA SER A 141 11.76 2.90 2.87
C SER A 141 11.15 4.28 2.66
N ALA A 142 9.88 4.33 2.23
CA ALA A 142 9.10 5.55 2.11
C ALA A 142 8.94 6.24 3.47
N MET A 143 8.72 5.45 4.53
CA MET A 143 8.56 5.94 5.90
C MET A 143 9.86 6.43 6.56
N ASN A 144 11.04 5.93 6.16
CA ASN A 144 12.31 6.27 6.82
C ASN A 144 12.74 7.75 6.69
N GLN A 145 12.24 8.51 5.71
CA GLN A 145 12.68 9.90 5.52
C GLN A 145 12.02 10.89 6.49
N HIS A 146 10.81 10.57 6.98
CA HIS A 146 9.92 11.55 7.59
C HIS A 146 9.14 11.00 8.79
N GLY A 147 9.07 9.67 8.97
CA GLY A 147 8.05 9.09 9.84
C GLY A 147 6.66 9.24 9.23
N MET A 148 5.73 8.36 9.60
CA MET A 148 4.39 8.30 8.98
C MET A 148 3.55 9.57 9.20
N ASP A 149 3.88 10.38 10.21
CA ASP A 149 3.14 11.59 10.58
C ASP A 149 3.51 12.81 9.71
N GLU A 150 4.57 12.71 8.90
CA GLU A 150 5.09 13.81 8.09
C GLU A 150 4.87 13.62 6.57
N THR A 151 4.44 12.42 6.12
CA THR A 151 4.07 12.20 4.71
C THR A 151 2.59 12.51 4.52
N GLY A 152 2.30 13.69 4.01
CA GLY A 152 0.92 14.13 3.74
C GLY A 152 0.39 13.61 2.41
N TYR A 153 -0.91 13.74 2.19
CA TYR A 153 -1.59 13.33 0.94
C TYR A 153 -0.90 13.89 -0.32
N GLN A 154 -0.41 15.13 -0.27
CA GLN A 154 0.24 15.78 -1.41
C GLN A 154 1.61 15.16 -1.75
N ASP A 155 2.30 14.57 -0.78
CA ASP A 155 3.61 13.94 -1.00
C ASP A 155 3.51 12.66 -1.83
N LEU A 156 2.33 12.04 -1.88
CA LEU A 156 2.06 10.83 -2.66
C LEU A 156 2.29 11.02 -4.16
N PHE A 157 2.18 12.26 -4.65
CA PHE A 157 2.23 12.60 -6.06
C PHE A 157 3.57 13.20 -6.49
N GLN A 158 4.51 13.34 -5.55
CA GLN A 158 5.84 13.85 -5.86
C GLN A 158 6.70 12.75 -6.48
N GLN A 159 7.40 13.08 -7.56
CA GLN A 159 8.34 12.18 -8.22
C GLN A 159 9.57 11.96 -7.35
N ARG A 160 9.99 10.70 -7.20
CA ARG A 160 11.16 10.32 -6.40
C ARG A 160 12.00 9.27 -7.09
N ASN A 161 13.27 9.23 -6.70
CA ASN A 161 14.16 8.12 -7.01
C ASN A 161 14.14 7.12 -5.86
N TRP A 162 13.28 6.11 -5.99
CA TRP A 162 13.05 5.10 -4.96
C TRP A 162 14.22 4.13 -4.80
N VAL A 163 15.02 3.95 -5.86
CA VAL A 163 16.25 3.15 -5.80
C VAL A 163 17.27 3.79 -4.83
N ASN A 164 17.45 5.11 -4.93
CA ASN A 164 18.30 5.84 -3.99
C ASN A 164 17.72 5.82 -2.58
N GLN A 165 16.40 6.00 -2.44
CA GLN A 165 15.75 5.97 -1.13
C GLN A 165 15.89 4.61 -0.43
N LEU A 166 15.79 3.50 -1.16
CA LEU A 166 16.08 2.16 -0.64
C LEU A 166 17.56 2.02 -0.25
N ALA A 167 18.48 2.56 -1.04
CA ALA A 167 19.91 2.55 -0.71
C ALA A 167 20.21 3.33 0.58
N ASP A 168 19.58 4.50 0.76
CA ASP A 168 19.72 5.31 1.97
C ASP A 168 19.14 4.61 3.20
N ALA A 169 17.99 3.95 3.05
CA ALA A 169 17.40 3.11 4.08
C ALA A 169 18.33 1.95 4.48
N MET A 170 18.89 1.25 3.50
CA MET A 170 19.88 0.19 3.73
C MET A 170 21.10 0.74 4.49
N GLN A 171 21.68 1.84 4.02
CA GLN A 171 22.86 2.44 4.64
C GLN A 171 22.60 2.87 6.09
N THR A 172 21.42 3.43 6.36
CA THR A 172 21.00 3.81 7.72
C THR A 172 20.93 2.59 8.64
N GLN A 173 20.30 1.49 8.20
CA GLN A 173 20.24 0.25 8.99
C GLN A 173 21.62 -0.35 9.23
N TYR A 174 22.49 -0.34 8.20
CA TYR A 174 23.86 -0.82 8.33
C TYR A 174 24.68 -0.01 9.33
N ALA A 175 24.61 1.32 9.26
CA ALA A 175 25.30 2.23 10.19
C ALA A 175 24.82 2.05 11.64
N ALA A 176 23.55 1.71 11.84
CA ALA A 176 22.98 1.39 13.15
C ALA A 176 23.35 -0.02 13.67
N GLY A 177 24.10 -0.82 12.89
CA GLY A 177 24.40 -2.22 13.22
C GLY A 177 23.20 -3.16 13.06
N ASN A 178 22.09 -2.70 12.47
CA ASN A 178 20.89 -3.50 12.23
C ASN A 178 20.98 -4.25 10.90
N ILE A 179 21.66 -5.39 10.92
CA ILE A 179 21.85 -6.24 9.73
C ILE A 179 20.52 -6.80 9.21
N GLU A 180 19.57 -7.15 10.09
CA GLU A 180 18.25 -7.62 9.66
C GLU A 180 17.49 -6.54 8.89
N GLY A 181 17.54 -5.29 9.37
CA GLY A 181 16.97 -4.14 8.68
C GLY A 181 17.62 -3.90 7.32
N TYR A 182 18.94 -4.02 7.20
CA TYR A 182 19.63 -3.94 5.91
C TYR A 182 19.15 -5.04 4.95
N LEU A 183 19.08 -6.29 5.42
CA LEU A 183 18.66 -7.44 4.63
C LEU A 183 17.17 -7.40 4.27
N HIS A 184 16.35 -6.66 5.00
CA HIS A 184 14.94 -6.44 4.65
C HIS A 184 14.80 -5.67 3.33
N TYR A 185 15.59 -4.62 3.11
CA TYR A 185 15.53 -3.79 1.90
C TYR A 185 16.28 -4.40 0.72
N LYS A 186 17.38 -5.12 1.01
CA LYS A 186 18.33 -5.60 -0.01
C LYS A 186 17.70 -6.37 -1.19
N PRO A 187 16.81 -7.37 -0.99
CA PRO A 187 16.26 -8.12 -2.12
C PRO A 187 15.48 -7.26 -3.10
N PHE A 188 14.73 -6.28 -2.60
CA PHE A 188 13.97 -5.38 -3.46
C PHE A 188 14.91 -4.39 -4.17
N TRP A 189 15.88 -3.82 -3.46
CA TRP A 189 16.90 -2.97 -4.08
C TRP A 189 17.69 -3.70 -5.18
N ASP A 190 18.13 -4.94 -4.92
CA ASP A 190 18.79 -5.80 -5.92
C ASP A 190 17.88 -6.09 -7.11
N PHE A 191 16.56 -6.18 -6.92
CA PHE A 191 15.60 -6.39 -8.00
C PHE A 191 15.51 -5.16 -8.93
N LEU A 192 15.56 -3.94 -8.37
CA LEU A 192 15.43 -2.69 -9.14
C LEU A 192 16.72 -2.22 -9.84
N THR A 193 17.86 -2.81 -9.46
CA THR A 193 19.20 -2.41 -9.92
C THR A 193 19.85 -3.41 -10.87
N LYS A 194 19.14 -4.48 -11.21
CA LYS A 194 19.55 -5.44 -12.25
C LYS A 194 19.42 -4.88 -13.66
#